data_AF-A0A7S4QJF0-F1
#
_entry.id   AF-A0A7S4QJF0-F1
#
_cell.length_a   1.000
_cell.length_b   1.000
_cell.length_c   1.000
_cell.angle_alpha   90.00
_cell.angle_beta   90.00
_cell.angle_gamma   90.00
#
_symmetry.space_group_name_H-M   'P 1'
#
loop_
_entity.id
_entity.type
_entity.pdbx_description
1 polymer ?
#
loop_
_entity_poly.entity_id
_entity_poly.type
_entity_poly.pdbx_seq_one_letter_code
_entity_poly.pdbx_strand_id
1 'polypeptide(L)'
;MKLSLVLCAIAASSAAAFAPSSVERTSTALNMDRRAAFGQIGAAAAALASVPAIANADGAVSSATVGRARGIYGNRVAALEGAVASGDFGAVAAEKNAFILFNSGAYPGAKNKVAKAAAIEGTNAIFSAIRSKDAAGLKSAYGSYIAANGINPLPAVDASTGQGYCSDYDYRVRSSAGAIYVR
;
A
#
# COMPACT_ATOMS: atom_id res chain seq x y z
N MET A 1 -13.33 -3.33 56.39
CA MET A 1 -14.16 -3.87 55.30
C MET A 1 -14.21 -2.92 54.08
N LYS A 2 -13.07 -2.55 53.46
CA LYS A 2 -13.06 -1.70 52.24
C LYS A 2 -11.94 -2.04 51.22
N LEU A 3 -11.14 -3.08 51.45
CA LEU A 3 -10.02 -3.47 50.57
C LEU A 3 -10.29 -4.69 49.69
N SER A 4 -11.27 -5.53 50.02
CA SER A 4 -11.65 -6.70 49.19
C SER A 4 -12.52 -6.37 47.97
N LEU A 5 -13.09 -5.17 47.89
CA LEU A 5 -13.99 -4.77 46.80
C LEU A 5 -13.24 -4.23 45.57
N VAL A 6 -11.99 -3.79 45.71
CA VAL A 6 -11.19 -3.26 44.60
C VAL A 6 -10.50 -4.38 43.80
N LEU A 7 -10.14 -5.50 44.46
CA LEU A 7 -9.49 -6.62 43.79
C LEU A 7 -10.43 -7.43 42.87
N CYS A 8 -11.72 -7.55 43.22
CA CYS A 8 -12.69 -8.25 42.37
C CYS A 8 -13.09 -7.46 41.11
N ALA A 9 -12.89 -6.14 41.09
CA ALA A 9 -13.21 -5.30 39.94
C ALA A 9 -12.14 -5.37 38.82
N ILE A 10 -10.90 -5.75 39.16
CA ILE A 10 -9.78 -5.83 38.20
C ILE A 10 -9.69 -7.22 37.54
N ALA A 11 -10.17 -8.28 38.20
CA ALA A 11 -10.18 -9.63 37.63
C ALA A 11 -11.37 -9.88 36.67
N ALA A 12 -12.46 -9.12 36.79
CA ALA A 12 -13.64 -9.27 35.94
C ALA A 12 -13.49 -8.60 34.55
N SER A 13 -12.52 -7.69 34.38
CA SER A 13 -12.26 -7.02 33.10
C SER A 13 -11.35 -7.81 32.16
N SER A 14 -10.63 -8.83 32.66
CA SER A 14 -9.77 -9.70 31.84
C SER A 14 -10.50 -10.82 31.09
N ALA A 15 -11.77 -11.12 31.42
CA ALA A 15 -12.52 -12.21 30.79
C ALA A 15 -13.37 -11.77 29.58
N ALA A 16 -13.62 -10.47 29.39
CA ALA A 16 -14.43 -9.96 28.28
C ALA A 16 -13.65 -9.82 26.96
N ALA A 17 -12.32 -9.97 26.98
CA ALA A 17 -11.47 -9.84 25.80
C ALA A 17 -11.48 -11.08 24.87
N PHE A 18 -12.09 -12.20 25.31
CA PHE A 18 -12.11 -13.46 24.58
C PHE A 18 -13.52 -14.02 24.32
N ALA A 19 -14.58 -13.25 24.54
CA ALA A 19 -15.93 -13.66 24.16
C ALA A 19 -16.11 -13.51 22.63
N PRO A 20 -16.50 -14.56 21.89
CA PRO A 20 -16.84 -14.43 20.47
C PRO A 20 -18.07 -13.53 20.34
N SER A 21 -17.92 -12.38 19.69
CA SER A 21 -19.05 -11.53 19.34
C SER A 21 -19.95 -12.25 18.33
N SER A 22 -21.23 -12.39 18.64
CA SER A 22 -22.24 -12.85 17.67
C SER A 22 -22.25 -11.89 16.47
N VAL A 23 -21.78 -12.38 15.32
CA VAL A 23 -21.83 -11.63 14.06
C VAL A 23 -23.28 -11.63 13.57
N GLU A 24 -24.06 -10.65 14.01
CA GLU A 24 -25.30 -10.32 13.33
C GLU A 24 -24.95 -9.70 11.97
N ARG A 25 -25.36 -10.39 10.90
CA ARG A 25 -25.14 -9.92 9.54
C ARG A 25 -26.19 -8.83 9.25
N THR A 26 -25.85 -7.58 9.55
CA THR A 26 -26.69 -6.42 9.20
C THR A 26 -26.86 -6.35 7.69
N SER A 27 -28.10 -6.54 7.24
CA SER A 27 -28.54 -6.39 5.86
C SER A 27 -28.08 -5.04 5.29
N THR A 28 -27.37 -5.05 4.14
CA THR A 28 -26.93 -3.85 3.42
C THR A 28 -28.06 -3.19 2.63
N ALA A 29 -29.20 -2.95 3.27
CA ALA A 29 -30.20 -2.02 2.76
C ALA A 29 -29.83 -0.63 3.25
N LEU A 30 -28.93 0.04 2.53
CA LEU A 30 -28.54 1.43 2.80
C LEU A 30 -29.69 2.37 2.42
N ASN A 31 -30.64 2.55 3.34
CA ASN A 31 -31.47 3.75 3.38
C ASN A 31 -31.02 4.58 4.58
N MET A 32 -29.84 5.21 4.46
CA MET A 32 -29.26 6.02 5.52
C MET A 32 -29.14 7.48 5.11
N ASP A 33 -29.78 8.32 5.91
CA ASP A 33 -29.75 9.77 5.82
C ASP A 33 -28.34 10.30 6.13
N ARG A 34 -27.87 11.29 5.35
CA ARG A 34 -26.50 11.84 5.41
C ARG A 34 -26.10 12.37 6.79
N ARG A 35 -27.08 12.71 7.62
CA ARG A 35 -26.87 13.19 9.00
C ARG A 35 -26.44 12.06 9.96
N ALA A 36 -26.89 10.83 9.74
CA ALA A 36 -26.48 9.68 10.54
C ALA A 36 -25.03 9.24 10.24
N ALA A 37 -24.59 9.40 8.99
CA ALA A 37 -23.22 9.10 8.57
C ALA A 37 -22.18 10.00 9.27
N PHE A 38 -22.52 11.27 9.54
CA PHE A 38 -21.64 12.18 10.29
C PHE A 38 -21.55 11.84 11.78
N GLY A 39 -22.64 11.34 12.38
CA GLY A 39 -22.65 10.90 13.79
C GLY A 39 -21.75 9.68 14.04
N GLN A 40 -21.68 8.76 13.08
CA GLN A 40 -20.80 7.58 13.17
C GLN A 40 -19.31 7.94 13.07
N ILE A 41 -18.96 8.98 12.29
CA ILE A 41 -17.58 9.49 12.22
C ILE A 41 -17.17 10.14 13.56
N GLY A 42 -18.10 10.84 14.22
CA GLY A 42 -17.85 11.44 15.54
C GLY A 42 -17.65 10.41 16.65
N ALA A 43 -18.43 9.32 16.65
CA ALA A 43 -18.29 8.24 17.64
C ALA A 43 -16.99 7.43 17.46
N ALA A 44 -16.51 7.25 16.22
CA ALA A 44 -15.24 6.59 15.94
C ALA A 44 -14.02 7.40 16.44
N ALA A 45 -14.11 8.74 16.46
CA ALA A 45 -13.06 9.60 16.98
C ALA A 45 -12.90 9.49 18.51
N ALA A 46 -13.99 9.30 19.25
CA ALA A 46 -13.96 9.14 20.71
C ALA A 46 -13.38 7.77 21.14
N ALA A 47 -13.53 6.73 20.32
CA ALA A 47 -12.96 5.40 20.59
C ALA A 47 -11.44 5.32 20.35
N LEU A 48 -10.86 6.28 19.59
CA LEU A 48 -9.42 6.36 19.35
C LEU A 48 -8.65 7.09 20.46
N ALA A 49 -9.33 7.85 21.32
CA ALA A 49 -8.71 8.62 22.39
C ALA A 49 -8.30 7.77 23.62
N SER A 50 -8.74 6.50 23.69
CA SER A 50 -8.45 5.59 24.81
C SER A 50 -7.41 4.52 24.47
N VAL A 51 -6.77 4.58 23.29
CA VAL A 51 -5.70 3.64 22.93
C VAL A 51 -4.39 4.09 23.59
N PRO A 52 -3.74 3.24 24.41
CA PRO A 52 -2.46 3.55 25.05
C PRO A 52 -1.42 4.00 24.04
N ALA A 53 -0.63 5.00 24.44
CA ALA A 53 0.37 5.70 23.65
C ALA A 53 1.10 4.80 22.64
N ILE A 54 1.01 5.22 21.37
CA ILE A 54 1.73 4.68 20.22
C ILE A 54 3.22 4.58 20.57
N ALA A 55 3.72 3.35 20.70
CA ALA A 55 5.14 3.07 20.60
C ALA A 55 5.65 3.69 19.29
N ASN A 56 6.70 4.52 19.36
CA ASN A 56 7.30 5.20 18.21
C ASN A 56 7.41 4.27 16.99
N ALA A 57 6.53 4.48 16.00
CA ALA A 57 6.42 3.70 14.78
C ALA A 57 7.47 4.12 13.72
N ASP A 58 8.69 4.46 14.14
CA ASP A 58 9.78 4.83 13.21
C ASP A 58 10.34 3.61 12.44
N GLY A 59 9.87 2.39 12.75
CA GLY A 59 10.18 1.18 11.98
C GLY A 59 9.22 0.89 10.81
N ALA A 60 8.03 1.50 10.77
CA ALA A 60 7.03 1.21 9.73
C ALA A 60 7.39 1.85 8.37
N VAL A 61 8.12 2.96 8.40
CA VAL A 61 8.58 3.70 7.23
C VAL A 61 10.09 3.85 7.33
N SER A 62 10.83 3.20 6.44
CA SER A 62 12.28 3.28 6.37
C SER A 62 12.73 3.32 4.91
N SER A 63 13.99 3.68 4.67
CA SER A 63 14.58 3.61 3.34
C SER A 63 14.46 2.21 2.73
N ALA A 64 14.54 1.16 3.55
CA ALA A 64 14.37 -0.23 3.13
C ALA A 64 12.93 -0.53 2.69
N THR A 65 11.90 -0.06 3.41
CA THR A 65 10.51 -0.29 3.00
C THR A 65 10.15 0.51 1.73
N VAL A 66 10.70 1.71 1.58
CA VAL A 66 10.60 2.51 0.35
C VAL A 66 11.29 1.80 -0.83
N GLY A 67 12.52 1.33 -0.63
CA GLY A 67 13.28 0.61 -1.66
C GLY A 67 12.58 -0.68 -2.09
N ARG A 68 12.02 -1.44 -1.15
CA ARG A 68 11.22 -2.64 -1.44
C ARG A 68 9.97 -2.31 -2.25
N ALA A 69 9.22 -1.26 -1.88
CA ALA A 69 8.03 -0.86 -2.64
C ALA A 69 8.38 -0.40 -4.05
N ARG A 70 9.45 0.40 -4.20
CA ARG A 70 9.95 0.84 -5.50
C ARG A 70 10.42 -0.35 -6.35
N GLY A 71 11.13 -1.31 -5.76
CA GLY A 71 11.59 -2.50 -6.46
C GLY A 71 10.47 -3.43 -6.90
N ILE A 72 9.57 -3.82 -5.99
CA ILE A 72 8.48 -4.77 -6.31
C ILE A 72 7.46 -4.14 -7.26
N TYR A 73 6.88 -3.01 -6.85
CA TYR A 73 5.77 -2.42 -7.61
C TYR A 73 6.26 -1.59 -8.79
N GLY A 74 7.43 -0.96 -8.69
CA GLY A 74 8.04 -0.28 -9.83
C GLY A 74 8.40 -1.26 -10.95
N ASN A 75 8.94 -2.44 -10.62
CA ASN A 75 9.21 -3.47 -11.64
C ASN A 75 7.93 -3.98 -12.32
N ARG A 76 6.85 -4.17 -11.57
CA ARG A 76 5.54 -4.55 -12.13
C ARG A 76 4.99 -3.47 -13.06
N VAL A 77 5.11 -2.20 -12.67
CA VAL A 77 4.69 -1.08 -13.52
C VAL A 77 5.56 -0.98 -14.77
N ALA A 78 6.88 -1.14 -14.66
CA ALA A 78 7.81 -1.11 -15.79
C ALA A 78 7.53 -2.25 -16.81
N ALA A 79 7.16 -3.43 -16.33
CA ALA A 79 6.83 -4.57 -17.18
C ALA A 79 5.59 -4.35 -18.08
N LEU A 80 4.80 -3.31 -17.82
CA LEU A 80 3.63 -2.94 -18.63
C LEU A 80 3.99 -2.18 -19.91
N GLU A 81 5.26 -1.82 -20.14
CA GLU A 81 5.67 -1.06 -21.33
C GLU A 81 5.21 -1.74 -22.63
N GLY A 82 5.34 -3.06 -22.72
CA GLY A 82 4.86 -3.84 -23.87
C GLY A 82 3.34 -3.77 -24.05
N ALA A 83 2.57 -3.85 -22.95
CA ALA A 83 1.12 -3.73 -22.97
C ALA A 83 0.64 -2.32 -23.37
N VAL A 84 1.35 -1.29 -22.89
CA VAL A 84 1.08 0.10 -23.27
C VAL A 84 1.40 0.32 -24.76
N ALA A 85 2.50 -0.25 -25.25
CA ALA A 85 2.88 -0.16 -26.66
C ALA A 85 1.88 -0.88 -27.59
N SER A 86 1.31 -2.00 -27.16
CA SER A 86 0.29 -2.74 -27.92
C SER A 86 -1.13 -2.21 -27.75
N GLY A 87 -1.36 -1.24 -26.86
CA GLY A 87 -2.69 -0.71 -26.55
C GLY A 87 -3.56 -1.68 -25.75
N ASP A 88 -2.96 -2.63 -25.03
CA ASP A 88 -3.67 -3.53 -24.12
C ASP A 88 -4.05 -2.82 -22.82
N PHE A 89 -5.17 -2.11 -22.88
CA PHE A 89 -5.78 -1.44 -21.73
C PHE A 89 -6.14 -2.42 -20.60
N GLY A 90 -6.46 -3.67 -20.93
CA GLY A 90 -6.88 -4.68 -19.96
C GLY A 90 -5.74 -5.09 -19.04
N ALA A 91 -4.55 -5.34 -19.60
CA ALA A 91 -3.36 -5.65 -18.83
C ALA A 91 -2.96 -4.50 -17.89
N VAL A 92 -2.98 -3.26 -18.37
CA VAL A 92 -2.66 -2.09 -17.52
C VAL A 92 -3.72 -1.91 -16.43
N ALA A 93 -5.00 -2.14 -16.74
CA ALA A 93 -6.07 -2.03 -15.76
C ALA A 93 -6.01 -3.11 -14.67
N ALA A 94 -5.62 -4.33 -15.02
CA ALA A 94 -5.42 -5.43 -14.08
C ALA A 94 -4.32 -5.10 -13.04
N GLU A 95 -3.33 -4.31 -13.44
CA GLU A 95 -2.22 -3.87 -12.59
C GLU A 95 -2.49 -2.57 -11.80
N LYS A 96 -3.75 -2.14 -11.67
CA LYS A 96 -4.15 -0.97 -10.85
C LYS A 96 -3.55 -0.96 -9.45
N ASN A 97 -3.48 -2.12 -8.81
CA ASN A 97 -2.94 -2.24 -7.45
C ASN A 97 -1.44 -1.95 -7.40
N ALA A 98 -0.67 -2.23 -8.46
CA ALA A 98 0.75 -1.90 -8.49
C ALA A 98 0.97 -0.38 -8.44
N PHE A 99 0.20 0.40 -9.20
CA PHE A 99 0.27 1.88 -9.14
C PHE A 99 -0.09 2.42 -7.75
N ILE A 100 -1.16 1.91 -7.13
CA ILE A 100 -1.60 2.35 -5.79
C ILE A 100 -0.54 2.06 -4.73
N LEU A 101 0.01 0.84 -4.75
CA LEU A 101 0.99 0.38 -3.77
C LEU A 101 2.35 1.04 -4.00
N PHE A 102 2.73 1.28 -5.25
CA PHE A 102 3.90 2.10 -5.57
C PHE A 102 3.73 3.52 -5.02
N ASN A 103 2.64 4.22 -5.32
CA ASN A 103 2.43 5.60 -4.86
C ASN A 103 2.45 5.71 -3.33
N SER A 104 1.94 4.70 -2.63
CA SER A 104 1.91 4.69 -1.16
C SER A 104 3.25 4.30 -0.54
N GLY A 105 3.95 3.31 -1.11
CA GLY A 105 5.21 2.81 -0.56
C GLY A 105 6.43 3.62 -0.99
N ALA A 106 6.43 4.22 -2.19
CA ALA A 106 7.51 5.05 -2.69
C ALA A 106 7.53 6.46 -2.07
N TYR A 107 6.36 6.93 -1.61
CA TYR A 107 6.16 8.26 -1.00
C TYR A 107 5.40 8.17 0.33
N PRO A 108 5.98 7.51 1.35
CA PRO A 108 5.33 7.35 2.63
C PRO A 108 5.37 8.64 3.47
N GLY A 109 4.42 8.77 4.39
CA GLY A 109 4.41 9.83 5.40
C GLY A 109 4.02 11.22 4.91
N ALA A 110 3.89 12.15 5.84
CA ALA A 110 3.37 13.49 5.57
C ALA A 110 4.32 14.37 4.73
N LYS A 111 5.63 14.16 4.85
CA LYS A 111 6.66 14.95 4.14
C LYS A 111 6.61 14.74 2.62
N ASN A 112 6.14 13.58 2.17
CA ASN A 112 6.07 13.22 0.75
C ASN A 112 4.67 13.42 0.14
N LYS A 113 3.75 14.09 0.84
CA LYS A 113 2.36 14.29 0.36
C LYS A 113 2.27 14.89 -1.03
N VAL A 114 3.11 15.89 -1.33
CA VAL A 114 3.14 16.56 -2.64
C VAL A 114 3.56 15.60 -3.74
N ALA A 115 4.67 14.88 -3.54
CA ALA A 115 5.14 13.88 -4.50
C ALA A 115 4.14 12.73 -4.68
N LYS A 116 3.50 12.28 -3.58
CA LYS A 116 2.43 11.29 -3.63
C LYS A 116 1.22 11.78 -4.42
N ALA A 117 0.81 13.04 -4.23
CA ALA A 117 -0.30 13.63 -4.97
C ALA A 117 -0.01 13.71 -6.47
N ALA A 118 1.19 14.15 -6.85
CA ALA A 118 1.62 14.17 -8.26
C ALA A 118 1.65 12.76 -8.88
N ALA A 119 2.10 11.75 -8.14
CA ALA A 119 2.08 10.36 -8.60
C ALA A 119 0.64 9.82 -8.76
N ILE A 120 -0.27 10.19 -7.84
CA ILE A 120 -1.70 9.86 -7.96
C ILE A 120 -2.32 10.54 -9.18
N GLU A 121 -1.98 11.80 -9.45
CA GLU A 121 -2.44 12.52 -10.63
C GLU A 121 -1.99 11.85 -11.93
N GLY A 122 -0.70 11.49 -12.03
CA GLY A 122 -0.19 10.72 -13.17
C GLY A 122 -0.89 9.36 -13.32
N THR A 123 -1.17 8.68 -12.21
CA THR A 123 -1.96 7.43 -12.23
C THR A 123 -3.37 7.68 -12.74
N ASN A 124 -4.03 8.75 -12.30
CA ASN A 124 -5.37 9.10 -12.77
C ASN A 124 -5.38 9.43 -14.26
N ALA A 125 -4.35 10.08 -14.79
CA ALA A 125 -4.20 10.35 -16.22
C ALA A 125 -4.12 9.04 -17.03
N ILE A 126 -3.33 8.06 -16.58
CA ILE A 126 -3.24 6.71 -17.18
C ILE A 126 -4.63 6.05 -17.21
N PHE A 127 -5.32 6.02 -16.06
CA PHE A 127 -6.64 5.39 -15.96
C PHE A 127 -7.75 6.16 -16.68
N SER A 128 -7.58 7.48 -16.86
CA SER A 128 -8.46 8.29 -17.70
C SER A 128 -8.31 7.88 -19.17
N ALA A 129 -7.07 7.76 -19.66
CA ALA A 129 -6.79 7.31 -21.02
C ALA A 129 -7.29 5.87 -21.28
N ILE A 130 -7.18 4.97 -20.29
CA ILE A 130 -7.79 3.63 -20.36
C ILE A 130 -9.31 3.72 -20.53
N ARG A 131 -9.99 4.55 -19.73
CA ARG A 131 -11.46 4.71 -19.82
C ARG A 131 -11.90 5.30 -21.15
N SER A 132 -11.15 6.25 -21.70
CA SER A 132 -11.42 6.84 -23.02
C SER A 132 -10.91 5.97 -24.17
N LYS A 133 -10.26 4.83 -23.90
CA LYS A 133 -9.59 3.96 -24.88
C LYS A 133 -8.61 4.71 -25.79
N ASP A 134 -7.94 5.72 -25.23
CA ASP A 134 -6.95 6.52 -25.95
C ASP A 134 -5.55 5.92 -25.78
N ALA A 135 -5.08 5.20 -26.79
CA ALA A 135 -3.77 4.55 -26.77
C ALA A 135 -2.61 5.56 -26.78
N ALA A 136 -2.76 6.69 -27.48
CA ALA A 136 -1.73 7.73 -27.53
C ALA A 136 -1.65 8.46 -26.18
N GLY A 137 -2.81 8.81 -25.61
CA GLY A 137 -2.92 9.37 -24.26
C GLY A 137 -2.37 8.41 -23.21
N LEU A 138 -2.64 7.11 -23.32
CA LEU A 138 -2.09 6.09 -22.43
C LEU A 138 -0.56 6.06 -22.50
N LYS A 139 0.02 5.99 -23.70
CA LYS A 139 1.47 5.95 -23.89
C LYS A 139 2.16 7.20 -23.33
N SER A 140 1.58 8.37 -23.59
CA SER A 140 2.08 9.65 -23.08
C SER A 140 2.01 9.74 -21.55
N ALA A 141 0.84 9.42 -20.97
CA ALA A 141 0.63 9.46 -19.52
C ALA A 141 1.52 8.44 -18.80
N TYR A 142 1.63 7.23 -19.34
CA TYR A 142 2.49 6.17 -18.80
C TYR A 142 3.97 6.57 -18.84
N GLY A 143 4.47 7.04 -19.99
CA GLY A 143 5.86 7.50 -20.10
C GLY A 143 6.19 8.65 -19.15
N SER A 144 5.28 9.62 -19.03
CA SER A 144 5.41 10.74 -18.09
C SER A 144 5.45 10.27 -16.64
N TYR A 145 4.58 9.32 -16.28
CA TYR A 145 4.55 8.74 -14.93
C TYR A 145 5.84 7.97 -14.61
N ILE A 146 6.33 7.12 -15.52
CA ILE A 146 7.58 6.38 -15.35
C ILE A 146 8.75 7.34 -15.12
N ALA A 147 8.90 8.35 -15.98
CA ALA A 147 9.98 9.33 -15.90
C ALA A 147 9.93 10.16 -14.61
N ALA A 148 8.75 10.71 -14.27
CA ALA A 148 8.58 11.55 -13.08
C ALA A 148 8.85 10.80 -11.76
N ASN A 149 8.64 9.48 -11.74
CA ASN A 149 8.80 8.66 -10.54
C ASN A 149 10.12 7.88 -10.50
N GLY A 150 10.95 7.96 -11.55
CA GLY A 150 12.21 7.23 -11.66
C GLY A 150 12.00 5.71 -11.63
N ILE A 151 10.95 5.22 -12.28
CA ILE A 151 10.64 3.78 -12.31
C ILE A 151 11.52 3.12 -13.35
N ASN A 152 12.38 2.21 -12.91
CA ASN A 152 13.22 1.38 -13.78
C ASN A 152 12.93 -0.09 -13.51
N PRO A 153 12.99 -0.96 -14.53
CA PRO A 153 12.94 -2.40 -14.31
C PRO A 153 14.14 -2.83 -13.46
N LEU A 154 13.98 -3.93 -12.72
CA LEU A 154 15.09 -4.50 -11.96
C LEU A 154 16.20 -4.94 -12.92
N PRO A 155 17.47 -4.53 -12.67
CA PRO A 155 18.57 -4.88 -13.56
C PRO A 155 18.77 -6.40 -13.57
N ALA A 156 19.19 -6.93 -14.72
CA ALA A 156 19.72 -8.28 -14.76
C ALA A 156 21.09 -8.28 -14.07
N VAL A 157 21.23 -9.06 -13.01
CA VAL A 157 22.50 -9.20 -12.26
C VAL A 157 22.91 -10.66 -12.30
N ASP A 158 24.20 -10.90 -12.44
CA ASP A 158 24.83 -12.22 -12.33
C ASP A 158 25.94 -12.18 -11.27
N ALA A 159 26.48 -13.34 -10.91
CA ALA A 159 27.50 -13.46 -9.86
C ALA A 159 28.81 -12.70 -10.17
N SER A 160 29.06 -12.32 -11.43
CA SER A 160 30.23 -11.56 -11.84
C SER A 160 30.00 -10.04 -11.83
N THR A 161 28.75 -9.60 -11.99
CA THR A 161 28.36 -8.19 -12.06
C THR A 161 27.85 -7.64 -10.72
N GLY A 162 27.40 -8.50 -9.81
CA GLY A 162 27.06 -8.08 -8.45
C GLY A 162 26.33 -9.12 -7.61
N GLN A 163 25.82 -8.66 -6.46
CA GLN A 163 24.98 -9.45 -5.56
C GLN A 163 23.66 -8.73 -5.33
N GLY A 164 22.57 -9.39 -5.65
CA GLY A 164 21.22 -8.83 -5.49
C GLY A 164 20.53 -9.22 -4.20
N TYR A 165 20.91 -10.33 -3.58
CA TYR A 165 20.36 -10.80 -2.31
C TYR A 165 21.41 -11.52 -1.46
N CYS A 166 21.20 -11.52 -0.15
CA CYS A 166 22.01 -12.28 0.81
C CYS A 166 21.16 -13.23 1.69
N SER A 167 19.83 -13.11 1.63
CA SER A 167 18.90 -13.97 2.35
C SER A 167 17.70 -14.29 1.45
N ASP A 168 17.06 -15.42 1.71
CA ASP A 168 15.88 -15.87 0.97
C ASP A 168 14.64 -14.98 1.20
N TYR A 169 14.69 -14.08 2.18
CA TYR A 169 13.64 -13.10 2.48
C TYR A 169 13.73 -11.81 1.64
N ASP A 170 14.78 -11.62 0.84
CA ASP A 170 14.88 -10.44 -0.03
C ASP A 170 13.85 -10.53 -1.16
N TYR A 171 13.28 -9.38 -1.53
CA TYR A 171 12.28 -9.30 -2.60
C TYR A 171 12.87 -9.53 -4.00
N ARG A 172 14.20 -9.57 -4.12
CA ARG A 172 14.93 -9.77 -5.37
C ARG A 172 15.34 -11.22 -5.63
N VAL A 173 15.19 -12.13 -4.66
CA VAL A 173 15.69 -13.52 -4.74
C VAL A 173 15.23 -14.26 -6.01
N ARG A 174 13.99 -14.04 -6.44
CA ARG A 174 13.39 -14.69 -7.62
C ARG A 174 13.14 -13.72 -8.78
N SER A 175 13.94 -12.66 -8.88
CA SER A 175 13.85 -11.69 -9.98
C SER A 175 15.09 -11.73 -10.86
N SER A 176 15.10 -10.94 -11.95
CA SER A 176 16.27 -10.73 -12.80
C SER A 176 17.48 -10.20 -12.03
N ALA A 177 17.25 -9.50 -10.92
CA ALA A 177 18.31 -9.02 -10.03
C ALA A 177 18.74 -10.06 -9.00
N GLY A 178 18.19 -11.27 -9.01
CA GLY A 178 18.45 -12.31 -8.03
C GLY A 178 19.73 -13.09 -8.28
N ALA A 179 20.89 -12.48 -8.00
CA ALA A 179 22.17 -13.17 -8.04
C ALA A 179 22.88 -13.16 -6.68
N ILE A 180 23.60 -14.26 -6.40
CA ILE A 180 24.49 -14.40 -5.26
C ILE A 180 25.79 -15.07 -5.72
N TYR A 181 26.92 -14.53 -5.29
CA TYR A 181 28.21 -15.17 -5.48
C TYR A 181 28.35 -16.33 -4.48
N VAL A 182 28.35 -17.57 -4.99
CA VAL A 182 28.60 -18.78 -4.18
C VAL A 182 30.07 -19.14 -4.34
N ARG A 183 30.82 -19.02 -3.25
CA ARG A 183 32.25 -19.35 -3.18
C ARG A 183 32.48 -20.85 -3.00
#